data_AF-A0A9E3I7H0-F1
#
_entry.id   AF-A0A9E3I7H0-F1
#
_cell.length_a   1.000
_cell.length_b   1.000
_cell.length_c   1.000
_cell.angle_alpha   90.00
_cell.angle_beta   90.00
_cell.angle_gamma   90.00
#
_symmetry.space_group_name_H-M   'P 1'
#
loop_
_entity.id
_entity.type
_entity.pdbx_description
1 polymer ?
#
loop_
_entity_poly.entity_id
_entity_poly.type
_entity_poly.pdbx_seq_one_letter_code
_entity_poly.pdbx_strand_id
1 'polypeptide(L)'
;MKKPIFFLISLFITIPCIADDCLSETAREYDIWVQWDRPCCWCCRYQCRGDINCASFLGKPITLSDLNIFKAAFNQHEEYFLINPGWICADLNHDGFLGKRVTLSDLNIFKQYFFFGSNIPQCDEPPIITGPYNWFCD
;
A
#
# COMPACT_ATOMS: atom_id res chain seq x y z
N MET A 1 -14.99 -30.13 30.07
CA MET A 1 -13.95 -29.08 30.03
C MET A 1 -14.36 -28.06 28.97
N LYS A 2 -14.69 -26.82 29.37
CA LYS A 2 -15.15 -25.76 28.47
C LYS A 2 -13.92 -25.11 27.81
N LYS A 3 -13.81 -25.19 26.47
CA LYS A 3 -12.75 -24.49 25.73
C LYS A 3 -13.06 -22.98 25.72
N PRO A 4 -12.10 -22.09 26.03
CA PRO A 4 -12.31 -20.67 25.88
C PRO A 4 -12.33 -20.34 24.39
N ILE A 5 -13.45 -19.77 23.93
CA ILE A 5 -13.56 -19.15 22.61
C ILE A 5 -12.88 -17.78 22.76
N PHE A 6 -11.65 -17.66 22.26
CA PHE A 6 -11.00 -16.38 22.09
C PHE A 6 -11.67 -15.68 20.90
N PHE A 7 -12.55 -14.74 21.18
CA PHE A 7 -12.96 -13.73 20.21
C PHE A 7 -11.74 -12.85 19.94
N LEU A 8 -11.03 -13.12 18.83
CA LEU A 8 -10.13 -12.14 18.23
C LEU A 8 -11.03 -11.02 17.72
N ILE A 9 -11.16 -9.95 18.51
CA ILE A 9 -11.64 -8.68 18.03
C ILE A 9 -10.62 -8.25 16.99
N SER A 10 -10.94 -8.46 15.71
CA SER A 10 -10.25 -7.82 14.59
C SER A 10 -10.47 -6.33 14.79
N LEU A 11 -9.55 -5.68 15.49
CA LEU A 11 -9.52 -4.25 15.65
C LEU A 11 -9.14 -3.72 14.27
N PHE A 12 -10.14 -3.53 13.42
CA PHE A 12 -10.01 -2.71 12.22
C PHE A 12 -9.63 -1.33 12.74
N ILE A 13 -8.33 -1.04 12.76
CA ILE A 13 -7.84 0.32 12.96
C ILE A 13 -8.26 1.06 11.70
N THR A 14 -9.48 1.61 11.73
CA THR A 14 -9.94 2.57 10.74
C THR A 14 -9.09 3.82 10.97
N ILE A 15 -8.03 3.98 10.18
CA ILE A 15 -7.26 5.22 10.15
C ILE A 15 -8.25 6.30 9.69
N PRO A 16 -8.62 7.27 10.55
CA PRO A 16 -9.52 8.34 10.12
C PRO A 16 -8.73 9.22 9.17
N CYS A 17 -8.96 9.06 7.88
CA CYS A 17 -8.44 9.95 6.87
C CYS A 17 -9.52 10.96 6.56
N ILE A 18 -9.18 12.24 6.67
CA ILE A 18 -9.95 13.32 6.09
C ILE A 18 -9.37 13.50 4.68
N ALA A 19 -9.69 12.61 3.76
CA ALA A 19 -9.23 12.71 2.37
C ALA A 19 -10.34 12.28 1.44
N ASP A 20 -11.42 13.06 1.39
CA ASP A 20 -12.48 12.80 0.44
C ASP A 20 -12.03 13.01 -1.03
N ASP A 21 -10.90 13.69 -1.29
CA ASP A 21 -10.28 13.80 -2.63
C ASP A 21 -8.78 14.13 -2.54
N CYS A 22 -7.92 13.15 -2.28
CA CYS A 22 -6.46 13.34 -2.43
C CYS A 22 -5.96 13.04 -3.84
N LEU A 23 -6.70 12.20 -4.57
CA LEU A 23 -6.41 11.82 -5.94
C LEU A 23 -7.22 12.72 -6.88
N SER A 24 -6.56 13.32 -7.85
CA SER A 24 -7.22 14.11 -8.89
C SER A 24 -8.17 13.21 -9.70
N GLU A 25 -9.34 13.72 -10.07
CA GLU A 25 -10.26 13.04 -11.02
C GLU A 25 -9.58 12.72 -12.36
N THR A 26 -8.49 13.41 -12.69
CA THR A 26 -7.68 13.18 -13.89
C THR A 26 -6.53 12.17 -13.70
N ALA A 27 -6.34 11.65 -12.49
CA ALA A 27 -5.32 10.64 -12.21
C ALA A 27 -5.70 9.32 -12.90
N ARG A 28 -4.71 8.59 -13.41
CA ARG A 28 -4.95 7.34 -14.15
C ARG A 28 -5.66 6.29 -13.29
N GLU A 29 -5.35 6.29 -12.01
CA GLU A 29 -5.83 5.37 -10.98
C GLU A 29 -7.13 5.83 -10.30
N TYR A 30 -7.71 6.99 -10.66
CA TYR A 30 -8.87 7.55 -9.96
C TYR A 30 -10.07 6.61 -9.96
N ASP A 31 -10.42 6.04 -11.11
CA ASP A 31 -11.57 5.12 -11.23
C ASP A 31 -11.41 3.89 -10.33
N ILE A 32 -10.18 3.38 -10.23
CA ILE A 32 -9.86 2.22 -9.40
C ILE A 32 -9.88 2.62 -7.92
N TRP A 33 -9.35 3.79 -7.57
CA TRP A 33 -9.43 4.32 -6.21
C TRP A 33 -10.88 4.43 -5.75
N VAL A 34 -11.77 4.96 -6.61
CA VAL A 34 -13.21 5.01 -6.34
C VAL A 34 -13.82 3.61 -6.24
N GLN A 35 -13.42 2.66 -7.11
CA GLN A 35 -13.88 1.27 -7.06
C GLN A 35 -13.59 0.59 -5.71
N TRP A 36 -12.45 0.92 -5.09
CA TRP A 36 -12.03 0.38 -3.79
C TRP A 36 -12.51 1.21 -2.59
N ASP A 37 -13.55 2.02 -2.77
CA ASP A 37 -14.12 2.89 -1.74
C ASP A 37 -13.12 3.90 -1.17
N ARG A 38 -12.35 4.51 -2.08
CA ARG A 38 -11.43 5.63 -1.81
C ARG A 38 -10.48 5.32 -0.64
N PRO A 39 -9.64 4.25 -0.73
CA PRO A 39 -8.79 3.84 0.38
C PRO A 39 -7.84 4.97 0.77
N CYS A 40 -7.95 5.38 2.04
CA CYS A 40 -7.18 6.48 2.61
C CYS A 40 -5.66 6.37 2.45
N CYS A 41 -5.16 5.14 2.49
CA CYS A 41 -3.74 4.88 2.44
C CYS A 41 -3.11 5.27 1.10
N TRP A 42 -3.86 5.29 0.01
CA TRP A 42 -3.37 5.75 -1.29
C TRP A 42 -3.06 7.26 -1.29
N CYS A 43 -3.63 7.99 -0.34
CA CYS A 43 -3.33 9.40 -0.11
C CYS A 43 -2.04 9.64 0.69
N CYS A 44 -1.40 8.58 1.18
CA CYS A 44 -0.23 8.75 2.03
C CYS A 44 0.98 9.11 1.18
N ARG A 45 1.70 10.13 1.65
CA ARG A 45 2.78 10.81 0.94
C ARG A 45 3.79 9.87 0.26
N TYR A 46 4.04 8.71 0.87
CA TYR A 46 5.02 7.73 0.42
C TYR A 46 4.40 6.35 0.13
N GLN A 47 3.08 6.23 -0.03
CA GLN A 47 2.43 4.93 -0.21
C GLN A 47 2.91 4.20 -1.46
N CYS A 48 3.01 4.91 -2.59
CA CYS A 48 3.56 4.37 -3.84
C CYS A 48 5.08 4.03 -3.77
N ARG A 49 5.69 4.17 -2.58
CA ARG A 49 7.06 3.79 -2.27
C ARG A 49 7.13 2.76 -1.15
N GLY A 50 6.03 2.38 -0.52
CA GLY A 50 5.97 1.32 0.49
C GLY A 50 5.54 1.75 1.90
N ASP A 51 5.12 3.01 2.11
CA ASP A 51 4.44 3.43 3.36
C ASP A 51 2.95 3.02 3.27
N ILE A 52 2.70 1.75 3.58
CA ILE A 52 1.43 1.06 3.35
C ILE A 52 0.39 1.45 4.40
N ASN A 53 0.83 1.60 5.65
CA ASN A 53 -0.07 1.93 6.77
C ASN A 53 -0.06 3.41 7.15
N CYS A 54 0.71 4.25 6.45
CA CYS A 54 0.85 5.68 6.72
C CYS A 54 1.43 6.01 8.09
N ALA A 55 2.07 5.04 8.74
CA ALA A 55 2.58 5.14 10.10
C ALA A 55 4.10 5.22 10.07
N SER A 56 4.59 6.34 9.52
CA SER A 56 6.00 6.71 9.57
C SER A 56 6.53 6.71 11.01
N PHE A 57 7.71 6.13 11.24
CA PHE A 57 8.34 6.05 12.56
C PHE A 57 9.76 6.60 12.55
N LEU A 58 10.06 7.57 13.44
CA LEU A 58 11.38 8.21 13.57
C LEU A 58 11.97 8.70 12.23
N GLY A 59 11.11 9.30 11.39
CA GLY A 59 11.52 9.81 10.07
C GLY A 59 11.78 8.73 9.02
N LYS A 60 11.48 7.46 9.31
CA LYS A 60 11.43 6.36 8.34
C LYS A 60 9.98 6.12 7.92
N PRO A 61 9.61 6.41 6.66
CA PRO A 61 8.25 6.16 6.19
C PRO A 61 7.90 4.67 6.20
N ILE A 62 8.84 3.83 5.76
CA ILE A 62 8.61 2.39 5.59
C ILE A 62 9.13 1.65 6.81
N THR A 63 8.26 0.82 7.39
CA THR A 63 8.51 0.08 8.64
C THR A 63 8.32 -1.42 8.47
N LEU A 64 8.62 -2.19 9.52
CA LEU A 64 8.30 -3.61 9.56
C LEU A 64 6.79 -3.89 9.54
N SER A 65 5.96 -2.92 9.96
CA SER A 65 4.51 -3.09 9.89
C SER A 65 4.04 -3.10 8.45
N ASP A 66 4.62 -2.28 7.58
CA ASP A 66 4.32 -2.24 6.15
C ASP A 66 4.68 -3.57 5.50
N LEU A 67 5.86 -4.11 5.81
CA LEU A 67 6.29 -5.41 5.31
C LEU A 67 5.33 -6.54 5.71
N ASN A 68 4.78 -6.51 6.93
CA ASN A 68 3.83 -7.51 7.38
C ASN A 68 2.51 -7.44 6.60
N ILE A 69 2.01 -6.23 6.32
CA ILE A 69 0.81 -6.03 5.50
C ILE A 69 1.09 -6.47 4.06
N PHE A 70 2.22 -6.05 3.48
CA PHE A 70 2.64 -6.43 2.14
C PHE A 70 2.65 -7.95 1.97
N LYS A 71 3.29 -8.68 2.89
CA LYS A 71 3.38 -10.14 2.85
C LYS A 71 2.02 -10.82 2.93
N ALA A 72 1.08 -10.26 3.70
CA ALA A 72 -0.26 -10.81 3.83
C ALA A 72 -1.07 -10.61 2.54
N ALA A 73 -0.93 -9.44 1.90
CA ALA A 73 -1.65 -9.07 0.68
C ALA A 73 -1.05 -9.67 -0.61
N PHE A 74 0.24 -9.98 -0.61
CA PHE A 74 0.98 -10.38 -1.81
C PHE A 74 0.37 -11.62 -2.49
N ASN A 75 0.11 -11.48 -3.79
CA ASN A 75 -0.39 -12.53 -4.69
C ASN A 75 -1.75 -13.13 -4.29
N GLN A 76 -2.48 -12.45 -3.41
CA GLN A 76 -3.86 -12.77 -3.06
C GLN A 76 -4.80 -12.29 -4.16
N HIS A 77 -5.92 -13.00 -4.30
CA HIS A 77 -6.99 -12.58 -5.20
C HIS A 77 -7.84 -11.47 -4.57
N GLU A 78 -8.41 -10.62 -5.42
CA GLU A 78 -9.19 -9.44 -5.04
C GLU A 78 -10.32 -9.74 -4.06
N GLU A 79 -10.96 -10.91 -4.11
CA GLU A 79 -12.03 -11.27 -3.16
C GLU A 79 -11.57 -11.27 -1.69
N TYR A 80 -10.28 -11.51 -1.41
CA TYR A 80 -9.75 -11.50 -0.04
C TYR A 80 -9.58 -10.08 0.51
N PHE A 81 -9.53 -9.07 -0.36
CA PHE A 81 -9.40 -7.67 0.02
C PHE A 81 -10.73 -7.12 0.54
N LEU A 82 -11.87 -7.70 0.13
CA LEU A 82 -13.18 -7.38 0.72
C LEU A 82 -13.25 -7.78 2.21
N ILE A 83 -12.51 -8.82 2.59
CA ILE A 83 -12.39 -9.29 3.99
C ILE A 83 -11.34 -8.46 4.74
N ASN A 84 -10.27 -8.08 4.05
CA ASN A 84 -9.14 -7.34 4.61
C ASN A 84 -8.88 -6.06 3.80
N PRO A 85 -9.73 -5.02 3.92
CA PRO A 85 -9.67 -3.84 3.05
C PRO A 85 -8.32 -3.10 3.12
N GLY A 86 -7.63 -3.14 4.26
CA GLY A 86 -6.29 -2.55 4.40
C GLY A 86 -5.21 -3.19 3.52
N TRP A 87 -5.46 -4.35 2.90
CA TRP A 87 -4.51 -4.98 1.98
C TRP A 87 -4.38 -4.22 0.65
N ILE A 88 -5.40 -3.45 0.25
CA ILE A 88 -5.33 -2.64 -0.97
C ILE A 88 -4.25 -1.56 -0.88
N CYS A 89 -3.84 -1.20 0.33
CA CYS A 89 -2.77 -0.24 0.58
C CYS A 89 -1.38 -0.76 0.19
N ALA A 90 -1.23 -2.08 0.02
CA ALA A 90 0.01 -2.70 -0.43
C ALA A 90 0.14 -2.76 -1.96
N ASP A 91 -0.86 -2.30 -2.69
CA ASP A 91 -0.82 -2.07 -4.13
C ASP A 91 -0.13 -0.72 -4.37
N LEU A 92 1.16 -0.73 -4.68
CA LEU A 92 2.05 0.44 -4.66
C LEU A 92 2.11 1.14 -6.02
N ASN A 93 1.78 0.44 -7.09
CA ASN A 93 1.67 1.01 -8.44
C ASN A 93 0.21 1.24 -8.88
N HIS A 94 -0.76 0.86 -8.04
CA HIS A 94 -2.20 0.92 -8.29
C HIS A 94 -2.63 0.12 -9.51
N ASP A 95 -1.86 -0.92 -9.86
CA ASP A 95 -2.04 -1.71 -11.08
C ASP A 95 -2.20 -3.20 -10.74
N GLY A 96 -3.35 -3.76 -11.12
CA GLY A 96 -3.68 -5.16 -10.88
C GLY A 96 -3.39 -6.04 -12.09
N PHE A 97 -3.07 -7.31 -11.85
CA PHE A 97 -2.86 -8.32 -12.88
C PHE A 97 -3.59 -9.62 -12.58
N LEU A 98 -4.43 -10.08 -13.52
CA LEU A 98 -5.16 -11.35 -13.44
C LEU A 98 -5.95 -11.53 -12.12
N GLY A 99 -6.67 -10.50 -11.70
CA GLY A 99 -7.50 -10.52 -10.47
C GLY A 99 -6.69 -10.48 -9.18
N LYS A 100 -5.47 -9.93 -9.24
CA LYS A 100 -4.59 -9.70 -8.10
C LYS A 100 -4.08 -8.28 -8.15
N ARG A 101 -4.06 -7.59 -7.00
CA ARG A 101 -3.61 -6.20 -6.91
C ARG A 101 -2.14 -6.10 -6.49
N VAL A 102 -1.74 -6.86 -5.47
CA VAL A 102 -0.37 -6.82 -4.94
C VAL A 102 0.46 -7.92 -5.61
N THR A 103 1.30 -7.52 -6.55
CA THR A 103 2.01 -8.40 -7.49
C THR A 103 3.53 -8.26 -7.36
N LEU A 104 4.26 -8.91 -8.29
CA LEU A 104 5.71 -8.80 -8.38
C LEU A 104 6.16 -7.36 -8.67
N SER A 105 5.37 -6.56 -9.38
CA SER A 105 5.66 -5.15 -9.64
C SER A 105 5.74 -4.36 -8.33
N ASP A 106 4.77 -4.56 -7.43
CA ASP A 106 4.75 -3.95 -6.10
C ASP A 106 5.92 -4.42 -5.24
N LEU A 107 6.28 -5.70 -5.32
CA LEU A 107 7.43 -6.23 -4.59
C LEU A 107 8.73 -5.56 -5.03
N ASN A 108 8.88 -5.28 -6.32
CA ASN A 108 10.05 -4.57 -6.83
C ASN A 108 10.12 -3.14 -6.29
N ILE A 109 8.99 -2.42 -6.26
CA ILE A 109 8.89 -1.09 -5.66
C ILE A 109 9.21 -1.15 -4.16
N PHE A 110 8.57 -2.05 -3.42
CA PHE A 110 8.76 -2.18 -1.97
C PHE A 110 10.24 -2.44 -1.65
N LYS A 111 10.89 -3.38 -2.35
CA LYS A 111 12.31 -3.69 -2.17
C LYS A 111 13.22 -2.50 -2.50
N GLN A 112 12.87 -1.71 -3.51
CA GLN A 112 13.66 -0.54 -3.90
C GLN A 112 13.75 0.45 -2.74
N TYR A 113 12.65 0.73 -2.05
CA TYR A 113 12.61 1.79 -1.04
C TYR A 113 12.72 1.30 0.41
N PHE A 114 12.51 0.01 0.70
CA PHE A 114 12.48 -0.50 2.09
C PHE A 114 13.74 -0.18 2.92
N PHE A 115 14.89 -0.09 2.27
CA PHE A 115 16.17 0.22 2.94
C PHE A 115 16.55 1.70 2.86
N PHE A 116 15.76 2.53 2.18
CA PHE A 116 15.94 3.98 2.20
C PHE A 116 15.54 4.49 3.60
N GLY A 117 16.35 5.39 4.14
CA GLY A 117 16.05 6.04 5.41
C GLY A 117 14.96 7.10 5.25
N SER A 118 15.26 8.33 5.65
CA SER A 118 14.34 9.47 5.50
C SER A 118 14.28 10.06 4.09
N ASN A 119 15.13 9.60 3.17
CA ASN A 119 15.32 10.21 1.85
C ASN A 119 14.56 9.44 0.77
N ILE A 120 13.24 9.33 0.91
CA ILE A 120 12.34 8.69 -0.06
C ILE A 120 11.60 9.82 -0.78
N PRO A 121 11.53 9.81 -2.13
CA PRO A 121 10.77 10.81 -2.86
C PRO A 121 9.29 10.59 -2.62
N GLN A 122 8.52 11.66 -2.63
CA GLN A 122 7.06 11.59 -2.56
C GLN A 122 6.46 10.94 -3.82
N CYS A 123 5.18 10.61 -3.78
CA CYS A 123 4.51 9.97 -4.92
C CYS A 123 4.40 10.84 -6.17
N ASP A 124 4.29 12.15 -5.99
CA ASP A 124 4.31 13.17 -7.03
C ASP A 124 5.73 13.54 -7.50
N GLU A 125 6.76 13.05 -6.80
CA GLU A 125 8.16 13.25 -7.16
C GLU A 125 8.70 12.08 -8.02
N PRO A 126 9.61 12.35 -8.97
CA PRO A 126 10.22 11.31 -9.79
C PRO A 126 10.96 10.27 -8.93
N PRO A 127 10.97 8.99 -9.33
CA PRO A 127 11.63 7.93 -8.58
C PRO A 127 13.15 8.16 -8.51
N ILE A 128 13.79 7.68 -7.43
CA ILE A 128 15.25 7.73 -7.32
C ILE A 128 15.85 6.70 -8.29
N ILE A 129 16.48 7.18 -9.36
CA ILE A 129 17.20 6.37 -10.33
C ILE A 129 18.63 6.14 -9.83
N THR A 130 18.79 5.28 -8.83
CA THR A 130 20.12 4.85 -8.35
C THR A 130 20.21 3.32 -8.33
N GLY A 131 20.42 2.71 -9.49
CA GLY A 131 20.69 1.27 -9.61
C GLY A 131 20.55 0.74 -11.04
N PRO A 132 21.18 -0.41 -11.38
CA PRO A 132 21.22 -0.95 -12.74
C PRO A 132 19.90 -1.56 -13.23
N TYR A 133 18.82 -1.45 -12.47
CA TYR A 133 17.52 -2.03 -12.79
C TYR A 133 16.49 -0.92 -12.96
N ASN A 134 16.61 -0.22 -14.10
CA ASN A 134 15.58 0.67 -14.60
C ASN A 134 14.45 -0.16 -15.21
N TRP A 135 13.37 -0.35 -14.46
CA TRP A 135 12.10 -0.82 -15.01
C TRP A 135 11.02 0.16 -14.55
N PHE A 136 10.31 0.72 -15.54
CA PHE A 136 9.16 1.65 -15.48
C PHE A 136 9.52 3.14 -15.34
N CYS A 137 9.00 4.06 -16.18
CA CYS A 137 7.70 4.12 -16.86
C CYS A 137 7.78 4.56 -18.34
N ASP A 138 7.14 3.79 -19.23
CA ASP A 138 6.36 4.24 -20.39
C ASP A 138 4.96 3.60 -20.25
#